data_AF-A0A372LYD4-F1
#
_entry.id   AF-A0A372LYD4-F1
#
_cell.length_a   1.000
_cell.length_b   1.000
_cell.length_c   1.000
_cell.angle_alpha   90.00
_cell.angle_beta   90.00
_cell.angle_gamma   90.00
#
_symmetry.space_group_name_H-M   'P 1'
#
loop_
_entity.id
_entity.type
_entity.pdbx_description
1 polymer ?
#
loop_
_entity_poly.entity_id
_entity_poly.type
_entity_poly.pdbx_seq_one_letter_code
_entity_poly.pdbx_strand_id
1 'polypeptide(L)'
;MTPTLLTIACPLIITLSYIMVCAVSPFGNCRKCHGLGHKARVNRRGRIKVGKVCRRCRGEGRRIRIGWWLVNRARRIHQDGTR
;
A
#
# COMPACT_ATOMS: atom_id res chain seq x y z
N MET A 1 7.03 -38.53 13.97
CA MET A 1 5.81 -37.70 14.20
C MET A 1 6.09 -36.20 14.10
N THR A 2 7.01 -35.80 13.22
CA THR A 2 7.47 -34.43 13.00
C THR A 2 7.05 -33.79 11.67
N PRO A 3 6.73 -34.53 10.57
CA PRO A 3 6.50 -33.87 9.29
C PRO A 3 5.17 -33.11 9.27
N THR A 4 4.13 -33.61 9.95
CA THR A 4 2.78 -33.01 9.96
C THR A 4 2.75 -31.63 10.62
N LEU A 5 3.44 -31.48 11.76
CA LEU A 5 3.60 -30.18 12.45
C LEU A 5 4.29 -29.16 11.54
N LEU A 6 5.32 -29.59 10.82
CA LEU A 6 6.07 -28.72 9.92
C LEU A 6 5.25 -28.31 8.69
N THR A 7 4.45 -29.24 8.14
CA THR A 7 3.54 -28.97 7.02
C THR A 7 2.47 -27.94 7.36
N ILE A 8 2.03 -27.85 8.62
CA ILE A 8 1.04 -26.87 9.05
C ILE A 8 1.70 -25.55 9.46
N ALA A 9 2.81 -25.61 10.19
CA ALA A 9 3.50 -24.42 10.68
C ALA A 9 4.07 -23.56 9.54
N CYS A 10 4.64 -24.19 8.52
CA CYS A 10 5.28 -23.49 7.40
C CYS A 10 4.31 -22.56 6.62
N PRO A 11 3.14 -23.02 6.12
CA PRO A 11 2.19 -22.14 5.45
C PRO A 11 1.57 -21.12 6.41
N LEU A 12 1.37 -21.43 7.69
CA LEU A 12 0.92 -20.45 8.68
C LEU A 12 1.91 -19.29 8.83
N ILE A 13 3.21 -19.58 8.93
CA ILE A 13 4.23 -18.54 9.02
C ILE A 13 4.27 -17.70 7.73
N ILE A 14 4.18 -18.33 6.56
CA ILE A 14 4.17 -17.63 5.26
C ILE A 14 2.93 -16.73 5.14
N THR A 15 1.75 -17.22 5.48
CA THR A 15 0.52 -16.44 5.44
C THR A 15 0.53 -15.28 6.43
N LEU A 16 0.96 -15.51 7.67
CA LEU A 16 1.08 -14.47 8.69
C LEU A 16 2.12 -13.41 8.32
N SER A 17 3.29 -13.83 7.80
CA SER A 17 4.33 -12.90 7.34
C SER A 17 3.85 -12.06 6.15
N TYR A 18 3.12 -12.64 5.20
CA TYR A 18 2.50 -11.91 4.10
C TYR A 18 1.50 -10.86 4.61
N ILE A 19 0.62 -11.25 5.54
CA ILE A 19 -0.36 -10.34 6.17
C ILE A 19 0.36 -9.22 6.91
N MET A 20 1.44 -9.53 7.66
CA MET A 20 2.24 -8.54 8.38
C MET A 20 2.91 -7.54 7.44
N VAL A 21 3.50 -7.99 6.33
CA VAL A 21 4.07 -7.09 5.30
C VAL A 21 2.99 -6.20 4.68
N CYS A 22 1.79 -6.75 4.44
CA CYS A 22 0.64 -5.99 3.98
C CYS A 22 0.16 -4.93 5.01
N ALA A 23 0.33 -5.20 6.30
CA ALA A 23 -0.03 -4.29 7.39
C ALA A 23 1.03 -3.19 7.62
N VAL A 24 2.33 -3.54 7.55
CA VAL A 24 3.46 -2.64 7.80
C VAL A 24 3.71 -1.68 6.63
N SER A 25 3.43 -2.08 5.39
CA SER A 25 3.55 -1.22 4.21
C SER A 25 2.17 -0.82 3.64
N PRO A 26 1.44 0.08 4.33
CA PRO A 26 0.12 0.52 3.89
C PRO A 26 0.18 1.38 2.64
N PHE A 27 1.34 1.94 2.31
CA PHE A 27 1.48 2.87 1.19
C PHE A 27 2.08 2.14 -0.02
N GLY A 28 1.30 1.99 -1.07
CA GLY A 28 1.78 1.62 -2.40
C GLY A 28 2.10 2.87 -3.23
N ASN A 29 3.08 2.79 -4.12
CA ASN A 29 3.36 3.86 -5.07
C ASN A 29 2.14 4.08 -5.97
N CYS A 30 1.81 5.34 -6.24
CA CYS A 30 0.75 5.64 -7.19
C CYS A 30 1.16 5.20 -8.58
N ARG A 31 0.47 4.20 -9.15
CA ARG A 31 0.72 3.64 -10.49
C ARG A 31 0.79 4.67 -11.62
N LYS A 32 0.20 5.86 -11.45
CA LYS A 32 0.15 6.90 -12.48
C LYS A 32 1.34 7.86 -12.45
N CYS A 33 1.99 8.02 -11.30
CA CYS A 33 3.17 8.88 -11.15
C CYS A 33 4.39 8.12 -10.63
N HIS A 34 4.31 6.79 -10.51
CA HIS A 34 5.37 5.90 -10.03
C HIS A 34 6.02 6.32 -8.70
N GLY A 35 5.27 7.00 -7.83
CA GLY A 35 5.82 7.51 -6.56
C GLY A 35 6.25 8.98 -6.57
N LEU A 36 6.36 9.64 -7.73
CA LEU A 36 6.86 11.02 -7.83
C LEU A 36 5.89 12.09 -7.30
N GLY A 37 4.60 11.80 -7.16
CA GLY A 37 3.59 12.79 -6.76
C GLY A 37 3.19 13.81 -7.84
N HIS A 38 4.01 13.97 -8.87
CA HIS A 38 3.77 14.88 -10.00
C HIS A 38 4.15 14.24 -11.34
N LYS A 39 3.66 14.82 -12.45
CA LYS A 39 4.15 14.43 -13.78
C LYS A 39 5.50 15.08 -14.05
N ALA A 40 6.54 14.30 -14.27
CA ALA A 40 7.82 14.84 -14.77
C ALA A 40 7.62 15.40 -16.18
N ARG A 41 8.17 16.58 -16.45
CA ARG A 41 8.17 17.22 -17.77
C ARG A 41 9.61 17.57 -18.12
N VAL A 42 10.08 17.12 -19.28
CA VAL A 42 11.38 17.53 -19.80
C VAL A 42 11.17 18.79 -20.64
N ASN A 43 11.92 19.84 -20.34
CA ASN A 43 11.91 21.04 -21.17
C ASN A 43 12.65 20.80 -22.49
N ARG A 44 12.44 21.67 -23.48
CA ARG A 44 13.21 21.67 -24.75
C ARG A 44 14.73 21.72 -24.56
N ARG A 45 15.20 22.23 -23.42
CA ARG A 45 16.63 22.29 -23.03
C ARG A 45 17.12 21.07 -22.22
N GLY A 46 16.39 19.95 -22.24
CA GLY A 46 16.77 18.71 -21.56
C GLY A 46 16.63 18.71 -20.02
N ARG A 47 16.27 19.83 -19.39
CA ARG A 47 16.10 19.90 -17.93
C ARG A 47 14.79 19.27 -17.49
N ILE A 48 14.85 18.40 -16.47
CA ILE A 48 13.68 17.83 -15.80
C ILE A 48 13.04 18.91 -14.94
N LYS A 49 11.78 19.25 -15.21
CA LYS A 49 10.96 20.12 -14.37
C LYS A 49 9.82 19.33 -13.74
N VAL A 50 9.46 19.76 -12.53
CA VAL A 50 8.22 19.36 -11.86
C VAL A 50 7.05 19.88 -12.67
N GLY A 51 6.29 18.97 -13.28
CA GLY A 51 5.04 19.30 -13.96
C GLY A 51 3.86 19.32 -13.00
N LYS A 52 2.65 19.24 -13.55
CA LYS A 52 1.42 19.27 -12.76
C LYS A 52 1.37 18.14 -11.73
N VAL A 53 0.85 18.45 -10.55
CA VAL A 53 0.57 17.48 -9.47
C VAL A 53 -0.30 16.33 -9.99
N CYS A 54 -0.03 15.12 -9.52
CA CYS A 54 -0.78 13.95 -9.92
C CYS A 54 -2.17 14.00 -9.28
N ARG A 55 -3.21 14.25 -10.08
CA ARG A 55 -4.62 14.28 -9.62
C ARG A 55 -5.05 13.01 -8.88
N ARG A 56 -4.41 11.86 -9.13
CA ARG A 56 -4.78 10.58 -8.54
C ARG A 56 -4.23 10.37 -7.14
N CYS A 57 -3.06 10.88 -6.79
CA CYS A 57 -2.54 10.87 -5.41
C CYS A 57 -2.54 12.25 -4.77
N ARG A 58 -3.08 13.27 -5.45
CA ARG A 58 -3.14 14.67 -4.98
C ARG A 58 -1.77 15.27 -4.58
N GLY A 59 -0.68 14.75 -5.15
CA GLY A 59 0.68 15.21 -4.83
C GLY A 59 1.47 14.28 -3.90
N GLU A 60 0.82 13.37 -3.18
CA GLU A 60 1.47 12.51 -2.17
C GLU A 60 2.47 11.49 -2.75
N GLY A 61 2.34 11.16 -4.03
CA GLY A 61 3.09 10.07 -4.67
C GLY A 61 2.69 8.65 -4.22
N ARG A 62 1.99 8.53 -3.10
CA ARG A 62 1.60 7.27 -2.45
C ARG A 62 0.08 7.10 -2.40
N ARG A 63 -0.39 5.86 -2.25
CA ARG A 63 -1.79 5.50 -2.01
C ARG A 63 -1.89 4.37 -1.01
N ILE A 64 -2.99 4.37 -0.24
CA ILE A 64 -3.29 3.32 0.72
C ILE A 64 -3.57 2.00 -0.03
N ARG A 65 -2.90 0.91 0.36
CA ARG A 65 -3.16 -0.48 -0.09
C ARG A 65 -4.44 -1.01 0.57
N ILE A 66 -5.06 -1.98 -0.08
CA ILE A 66 -6.35 -2.58 0.33
C ILE A 66 -6.31 -3.12 1.77
N GLY A 67 -5.18 -3.68 2.22
CA GLY A 67 -5.06 -4.21 3.59
C GLY A 67 -5.35 -3.17 4.67
N TRP A 68 -4.73 -1.99 4.59
CA TRP A 68 -4.97 -0.93 5.57
C TRP A 68 -6.35 -0.27 5.41
N TRP A 69 -6.90 -0.28 4.19
CA TRP A 69 -8.28 0.14 3.97
C TRP A 69 -9.27 -0.78 4.70
N LEU A 70 -9.05 -2.10 4.67
CA LEU A 70 -9.87 -3.08 5.39
C LEU A 70 -9.79 -2.89 6.90
N VAL A 71 -8.60 -2.71 7.47
CA VAL A 71 -8.45 -2.45 8.91
C VAL A 71 -9.18 -1.19 9.32
N ASN A 72 -9.01 -0.10 8.56
CA ASN A 72 -9.66 1.17 8.86
C ASN A 72 -11.18 1.08 8.69
N ARG A 73 -11.66 0.30 7.71
CA ARG A 73 -13.08 0.01 7.50
C ARG A 73 -13.66 -0.84 8.64
N ALA A 74 -12.96 -1.88 9.07
CA ALA A 74 -13.36 -2.73 10.18
C ALA A 74 -13.45 -1.93 11.49
N ARG A 75 -12.47 -1.04 11.76
CA ARG A 75 -12.53 -0.13 12.90
C ARG A 75 -13.76 0.78 12.88
N ARG A 76 -14.12 1.35 11.71
CA ARG A 76 -15.36 2.13 11.59
C ARG A 76 -16.59 1.29 11.89
N ILE A 77 -16.70 0.10 11.28
CA ILE A 77 -17.84 -0.80 11.51
C ILE A 77 -17.96 -1.17 12.98
N HIS A 78 -16.84 -1.44 13.66
CA HIS A 78 -16.84 -1.75 15.09
C HIS A 78 -17.30 -0.55 15.92
N GLN A 79 -16.79 0.65 15.64
CA GLN A 79 -17.21 1.89 16.30
C GLN A 79 -18.70 2.20 16.09
N ASP A 80 -19.19 2.05 14.85
CA ASP A 80 -20.59 2.26 14.49
C ASP A 80 -21.52 1.25 15.17
N GLY A 81 -21.07 0.02 15.43
CA GLY A 81 -21.83 -1.00 16.14
C GLY A 81 -21.77 -0.90 17.67
N THR A 82 -20.82 -0.13 18.22
CA THR A 82 -20.70 0.14 19.67
C THR A 82 -21.38 1.44 20.11
N ARG A 83 -22.12 2.10 19.21
CA ARG A 83 -22.81 3.38 19.46
C ARG A 83 -24.32 3.19 19.34
#